data_AF-A0A1G1HRY2-F1
#
_entry.id   AF-A0A1G1HRY2-F1
#
_cell.length_a   1.000
_cell.length_b   1.000
_cell.length_c   1.000
_cell.angle_alpha   90.00
_cell.angle_beta   90.00
_cell.angle_gamma   90.00
#
_symmetry.space_group_name_H-M   'P 1'
#
loop_
_entity.id
_entity.type
_entity.pdbx_description
1 polymer ?
#
loop_
_entity_poly.entity_id
_entity_poly.type
_entity_poly.pdbx_seq_one_letter_code
_entity_poly.pdbx_strand_id
1 'polypeptide(L)'
;MAILHVRNVPEKLYERIRKLAEEEDRSVTAEVIQLLSQGLQAHSARRDAAAAIERIRSRSRKVVLPRGWKDSAELLREDRSR
;
A
#
# COMPACT_ATOMS: atom_id res chain seq x y z
N MET A 1 -26.06 -10.06 8.23
CA MET A 1 -25.40 -8.78 7.88
C MET A 1 -24.87 -8.16 9.15
N ALA A 2 -23.60 -7.74 9.15
CA ALA A 2 -23.04 -6.98 10.26
C ALA A 2 -23.37 -5.49 10.07
N ILE A 3 -23.63 -4.77 11.16
CA ILE A 3 -23.87 -3.32 11.14
C ILE A 3 -22.68 -2.66 11.84
N LEU A 4 -22.06 -1.69 11.17
CA LEU A 4 -20.98 -0.87 11.72
C LEU A 4 -21.53 0.52 12.05
N HIS A 5 -21.56 0.87 13.33
CA HIS A 5 -21.88 2.23 13.78
C HIS A 5 -20.59 3.02 14.02
N VAL A 6 -20.37 4.05 13.22
CA VAL A 6 -19.26 4.99 13.42
C VAL A 6 -19.81 6.28 14.00
N ARG A 7 -19.32 6.70 15.17
CA ARG A 7 -19.71 7.95 15.84
C ARG A 7 -18.61 8.98 15.68
N ASN A 8 -18.99 10.26 15.78
CA ASN A 8 -18.07 11.41 15.72
C ASN A 8 -17.24 11.45 14.43
N VAL A 9 -17.85 11.13 13.29
CA VAL A 9 -17.22 11.33 11.98
C VAL A 9 -17.02 12.83 11.78
N PRO A 10 -15.81 13.32 11.51
CA PRO A 10 -15.60 14.73 11.23
C PRO A 10 -16.44 15.17 10.03
N GLU A 11 -17.11 16.32 10.13
CA GLU A 11 -17.99 16.84 9.07
C GLU A 11 -17.30 16.87 7.70
N LYS A 12 -16.06 17.38 7.67
CA LYS A 12 -15.24 17.43 6.46
C LYS A 12 -15.00 16.06 5.83
N LEU A 13 -14.91 15.00 6.63
CA LEU A 13 -14.72 13.65 6.13
C LEU A 13 -16.03 13.09 5.55
N TYR A 14 -17.14 13.33 6.25
CA TYR A 14 -18.46 12.94 5.76
C TYR A 14 -18.77 13.58 4.41
N GLU A 15 -18.58 14.89 4.28
CA GLU A 15 -18.82 15.64 3.03
C GLU A 15 -17.94 15.14 1.87
N ARG A 16 -16.69 14.76 2.15
CA ARG A 16 -15.81 14.17 1.13
C ARG A 16 -16.32 12.82 0.63
N ILE A 17 -16.79 11.96 1.54
CA ILE A 17 -17.34 10.65 1.18
C ILE A 17 -18.64 10.83 0.40
N ARG A 18 -19.50 11.76 0.83
CA ARG A 18 -20.75 12.09 0.14
C ARG A 18 -20.49 12.55 -1.28
N LYS A 19 -19.57 13.50 -1.48
CA LYS A 19 -19.21 13.99 -2.81
C LYS A 19 -18.69 12.87 -3.71
N LEU A 20 -17.84 11.99 -3.18
CA LEU A 20 -17.34 10.84 -3.92
C LEU A 20 -18.46 9.87 -4.31
N ALA A 21 -19.43 9.66 -3.42
CA ALA A 21 -20.59 8.82 -3.69
C ALA A 21 -21.48 9.41 -4.81
N GLU A 22 -21.66 10.74 -4.83
CA GLU A 22 -22.38 11.47 -5.89
C GLU A 22 -21.63 11.38 -7.24
N GLU A 23 -20.30 11.49 -7.24
CA GLU A 23 -19.46 11.35 -8.45
C GLU A 23 -19.51 9.93 -9.04
N GLU A 24 -19.70 8.91 -8.19
CA GLU A 24 -19.71 7.49 -8.57
C GLU A 24 -21.13 6.92 -8.77
N ASP A 25 -22.17 7.75 -8.70
CA ASP A 25 -23.60 7.35 -8.75
C ASP A 25 -23.95 6.24 -7.73
N ARG A 26 -23.41 6.34 -6.51
CA ARG A 26 -23.63 5.38 -5.42
C ARG A 26 -24.28 6.03 -4.21
N SER A 27 -24.92 5.20 -3.38
CA SER A 27 -25.31 5.62 -2.04
C SER A 27 -24.07 5.81 -1.16
N VAL A 28 -24.14 6.73 -0.19
CA VAL A 28 -23.06 6.96 0.78
C VAL A 28 -22.65 5.67 1.50
N THR A 29 -23.61 4.83 1.88
CA THR A 29 -23.34 3.53 2.52
C THR A 29 -22.54 2.60 1.60
N ALA A 30 -22.91 2.52 0.31
CA ALA A 30 -22.20 1.71 -0.66
C ALA A 30 -20.76 2.22 -0.87
N GLU A 31 -20.59 3.54 -0.94
CA GLU A 31 -19.26 4.13 -1.08
C GLU A 31 -18.38 3.93 0.15
N VAL A 32 -18.94 4.01 1.36
CA VAL A 32 -18.22 3.67 2.60
C VAL A 32 -17.74 2.21 2.58
N ILE A 33 -18.59 1.27 2.16
CA ILE A 33 -18.20 -0.14 2.06
C ILE A 33 -17.05 -0.32 1.05
N GLN A 34 -17.14 0.36 -0.09
CA GLN A 34 -16.11 0.30 -1.13
C GLN A 34 -14.77 0.87 -0.62
N LEU A 35 -14.78 2.04 0.02
CA LEU A 35 -13.59 2.66 0.59
C LEU A 35 -12.95 1.78 1.68
N LEU A 36 -13.76 1.14 2.53
CA LEU A 36 -13.26 0.20 3.55
C LEU A 36 -12.61 -1.03 2.90
N SER A 37 -13.22 -1.59 1.87
CA SER A 37 -12.67 -2.73 1.12
C SER A 37 -11.33 -2.39 0.47
N GLN A 38 -11.26 -1.26 -0.24
CA GLN A 38 -10.03 -0.79 -0.86
C GLN A 38 -8.94 -0.48 0.18
N GLY A 39 -9.32 0.13 1.31
CA GLY A 39 -8.41 0.40 2.41
C GLY A 39 -7.78 -0.87 2.98
N LEU A 40 -8.56 -1.94 3.15
CA LEU A 40 -8.07 -3.23 3.63
C LEU A 40 -7.12 -3.88 2.61
N GLN A 41 -7.45 -3.85 1.32
CA GLN A 41 -6.60 -4.38 0.25
C GLN A 41 -5.27 -3.61 0.14
N ALA A 42 -5.32 -2.28 0.21
CA ALA A 42 -4.13 -1.45 0.18
C ALA A 42 -3.25 -1.70 1.42
N HIS A 43 -3.87 -1.90 2.59
CA HIS A 43 -3.15 -2.21 3.82
C HIS A 43 -2.48 -3.59 3.76
N SER A 44 -3.17 -4.63 3.26
CA SER A 44 -2.57 -5.96 3.09
C SER A 44 -1.44 -5.93 2.07
N ALA A 45 -1.66 -5.33 0.89
CA ALA A 45 -0.64 -5.24 -0.16
C ALA A 45 0.66 -4.56 0.33
N ARG A 46 0.55 -3.49 1.13
CA ARG A 46 1.72 -2.83 1.74
C ARG A 46 2.46 -3.74 2.71
N ARG A 47 1.75 -4.50 3.56
CA ARG A 47 2.38 -5.46 4.47
C ARG A 47 3.05 -6.60 3.72
N ASP A 48 2.42 -7.11 2.68
CA ASP A 48 2.95 -8.21 1.87
C ASP A 48 4.20 -7.78 1.10
N ALA A 49 4.19 -6.57 0.53
CA ALA A 49 5.36 -5.97 -0.10
C ALA A 49 6.51 -5.78 0.90
N ALA A 50 6.23 -5.22 2.09
CA ALA A 50 7.23 -5.05 3.13
C ALA A 50 7.82 -6.41 3.58
N ALA A 51 6.98 -7.42 3.78
CA ALA A 51 7.42 -8.77 4.12
C ALA A 51 8.24 -9.42 3.00
N ALA A 52 7.89 -9.19 1.73
CA ALA A 52 8.65 -9.66 0.59
C ALA A 52 10.04 -9.01 0.52
N ILE A 53 10.13 -7.69 0.70
CA ILE A 53 11.40 -6.96 0.75
C ILE A 53 12.28 -7.50 1.88
N GLU A 54 11.72 -7.71 3.07
CA GLU A 54 12.51 -8.20 4.21
C GLU A 54 12.98 -9.65 4.00
N ARG A 55 12.18 -10.49 3.35
CA ARG A 55 12.62 -11.84 2.91
C ARG A 55 13.79 -11.77 1.93
N ILE A 56 13.73 -10.86 0.95
CA ILE A 56 14.83 -10.66 -0.03
C ILE A 56 16.09 -10.19 0.70
N ARG A 57 15.99 -9.19 1.59
CA ARG A 57 17.13 -8.68 2.39
C ARG A 57 17.74 -9.75 3.29
N SER A 58 16.90 -10.55 3.94
CA SER A 58 17.36 -11.63 4.82
C SER A 58 18.11 -12.70 4.03
N ARG A 59 17.68 -12.99 2.79
CA ARG A 59 18.40 -13.90 1.89
C ARG A 59 19.72 -13.30 1.42
N SER A 60 19.73 -12.06 0.95
CA SER A 60 20.95 -11.42 0.43
C SER A 60 22.05 -11.34 1.48
N ARG A 61 21.71 -11.06 2.75
CA ARG A 61 22.67 -11.05 3.87
C ARG A 61 23.33 -12.41 4.16
N LYS A 62 22.70 -13.52 3.77
CA LYS A 62 23.22 -14.88 3.99
C LYS A 62 24.04 -15.38 2.79
N VAL A 63 23.99 -14.69 1.65
CA VAL A 63 24.77 -15.06 0.48
C VAL A 63 26.22 -14.65 0.70
N VAL A 64 27.13 -15.62 0.65
CA VAL A 64 28.56 -15.34 0.59
C VAL A 64 28.90 -15.03 -0.86
N LEU A 65 29.26 -13.78 -1.13
CA LEU A 65 29.62 -13.34 -2.47
C LEU A 65 31.07 -13.72 -2.79
N PRO A 66 31.36 -14.15 -4.04
CA PRO A 66 32.73 -14.38 -4.48
C PRO A 66 33.60 -13.12 -4.34
N ARG A 67 34.90 -13.32 -4.15
CA ARG A 67 35.85 -12.21 -4.01
C ARG A 67 35.88 -11.38 -5.31
N GLY A 68 35.69 -10.07 -5.20
CA GLY A 68 35.64 -9.15 -6.34
C GLY A 68 34.24 -8.89 -6.92
N TRP A 69 33.19 -9.43 -6.30
CA TRP A 69 31.81 -9.12 -6.71
C TRP A 69 31.47 -7.66 -6.40
N LYS A 70 30.91 -6.95 -7.39
CA LYS A 70 30.40 -5.59 -7.24
C LYS A 70 28.90 -5.60 -6.99
N ASP A 71 28.42 -4.71 -6.13
CA ASP A 71 26.99 -4.56 -5.87
C ASP A 71 26.27 -4.14 -7.16
N SER A 72 25.22 -4.86 -7.54
CA SER A 72 24.42 -4.54 -8.71
C SER A 72 23.77 -3.16 -8.62
N ALA A 73 23.48 -2.66 -7.41
CA ALA A 73 22.99 -1.29 -7.22
C ALA A 73 24.06 -0.22 -7.49
N GLU A 74 25.34 -0.56 -7.34
CA GLU A 74 26.47 0.31 -7.69
C GLU A 74 26.64 0.37 -9.21
N LEU A 75 26.59 -0.78 -9.88
CA LEU A 75 26.65 -0.87 -11.35
C LEU A 75 25.50 -0.09 -12.02
N LEU A 76 24.28 -0.19 -11.49
CA LEU A 76 23.12 0.58 -11.98
C LEU A 76 23.27 2.09 -11.78
N ARG A 77 23.96 2.52 -10.71
CA ARG A 77 24.25 3.95 -10.48
C ARG A 77 25.30 4.46 -11.46
N GLU A 78 26.37 3.69 -11.69
CA GLU A 78 27.40 4.01 -12.68
C GLU A 78 26.79 4.17 -14.09
N ASP A 79 25.90 3.27 -14.50
CA ASP A 79 25.27 3.28 -15.83
C ASP A 79 24.33 4.47 -16.03
N ARG A 80 23.56 4.87 -15.00
CA ARG A 80 22.70 6.07 -15.04
C ARG A 80 23.46 7.40 -15.09
N SER A 81 24.75 7.36 -14.78
CA SER A 81 25.61 8.56 -14.70
C SER A 81 26.42 8.78 -15.99
N ARG A 82 26.25 7.93 -17.00
CA ARG A 82 26.81 8.04 -18.35
C ARG A 82 25.83 8.69 -19.31
#